data_AF-A0A6J7TKV1-F1
#
_entry.id   AF-A0A6J7TKV1-F1
#
_cell.length_a   1.000
_cell.length_b   1.000
_cell.length_c   1.000
_cell.angle_alpha   90.00
_cell.angle_beta   90.00
_cell.angle_gamma   90.00
#
_symmetry.space_group_name_H-M   'P 1'
#
loop_
_entity.id
_entity.type
_entity.pdbx_description
1 polymer ?
#
loop_
_entity_poly.entity_id
_entity_poly.type
_entity_poly.pdbx_seq_one_letter_code
_entity_poly.pdbx_strand_id
1 'polypeptide(L)' 'MAEIIRQAKECIETGEERVLLTALCGHGHFDLAAYDAFLSGDMSDHALSEESIQEALKSVPVIK' A
#
# COMPACT_ATOMS: atom_id res chain seq x y z
N MET A 1 -7.44 2.22 -5.30
CA MET A 1 -8.34 1.93 -6.44
C MET A 1 -9.74 1.45 -6.03
N ALA A 2 -9.95 0.87 -4.84
CA ALA A 2 -11.24 0.29 -4.41
C ALA A 2 -12.46 1.22 -4.57
N GLU A 3 -12.32 2.51 -4.23
CA GLU A 3 -13.43 3.46 -4.32
C GLU A 3 -13.92 3.68 -5.77
N ILE A 4 -12.99 3.73 -6.72
CA ILE A 4 -13.33 3.94 -8.14
C ILE A 4 -14.06 2.72 -8.71
N ILE A 5 -13.70 1.53 -8.26
CA ILE A 5 -14.42 0.30 -8.62
C ILE A 5 -15.86 0.36 -8.10
N ARG A 6 -16.08 0.87 -6.88
CA ARG A 6 -17.42 1.03 -6.32
C ARG A 6 -18.24 2.02 -7.15
N GLN A 7 -17.67 3.18 -7.47
CA GLN A 7 -18.36 4.19 -8.29
C GLN A 7 -18.62 3.70 -9.73
N ALA A 8 -17.71 2.95 -10.32
CA ALA A 8 -17.93 2.34 -11.63
C ALA A 8 -19.10 1.34 -11.61
N LYS A 9 -19.24 0.54 -10.54
CA LYS A 9 -20.38 -0.37 -10.35
C LYS A 9 -21.69 0.38 -10.18
N GLU A 10 -21.68 1.47 -9.41
CA GLU A 10 -22.85 2.35 -9.26
C GLU A 10 -23.31 2.91 -10.61
N CYS A 11 -22.39 3.41 -11.45
CA CYS A 11 -22.71 3.89 -12.80
C CYS A 11 -23.32 2.80 -13.69
N ILE A 12 -22.89 1.55 -13.55
CA ILE A 12 -23.50 0.41 -14.27
C ILE A 12 -24.93 0.18 -13.80
N GLU A 13 -25.17 0.23 -12.49
CA GLU A 13 -26.49 0.01 -11.89
C GLU A 13 -27.49 1.13 -12.22
N THR A 14 -27.02 2.39 -12.24
CA THR A 14 -27.86 3.57 -12.47
C THR A 14 -27.98 3.94 -13.95
N GLY A 15 -27.05 3.46 -14.79
CA GLY A 15 -26.92 3.89 -16.19
C GLY A 15 -26.39 5.33 -16.35
N GLU A 16 -25.91 5.95 -15.27
CA GLU A 16 -25.35 7.31 -15.29
C GLU A 16 -23.97 7.33 -15.94
N GLU A 17 -23.80 8.17 -16.95
CA GLU A 17 -22.49 8.42 -17.55
C GLU A 17 -21.66 9.35 -16.65
N ARG A 18 -20.48 8.86 -16.22
CA ARG A 18 -19.57 9.60 -15.33
C ARG A 18 -18.10 9.42 -15.75
N VAL A 19 -17.31 10.47 -15.64
CA VAL A 19 -15.85 10.42 -15.84
C VAL A 19 -15.15 10.14 -14.51
N LEU A 20 -14.37 9.05 -14.44
CA LEU A 20 -13.65 8.63 -13.25
C LEU A 20 -12.13 8.69 -13.50
N LEU A 21 -11.41 9.56 -12.78
CA LEU A 21 -9.94 9.66 -12.83
C LEU A 21 -9.32 9.01 -11.59
N THR A 22 -8.28 8.22 -11.77
CA THR A 22 -7.59 7.53 -10.67
C THR A 22 -6.12 7.25 -10.98
N ALA A 23 -5.37 6.87 -9.94
CA ALA A 23 -3.97 6.42 -10.03
C ALA A 23 -2.98 7.42 -10.68
N LEU A 24 -3.22 8.72 -10.56
CA LEU A 24 -2.30 9.78 -11.00
C LEU A 24 -1.45 10.34 -9.85
N CYS A 25 -0.77 9.46 -9.11
CA CYS A 25 0.07 9.85 -7.96
C CYS A 25 1.57 9.54 -8.15
N GLY A 26 1.95 8.81 -9.20
CA GLY A 26 3.33 8.44 -9.49
C GLY A 26 3.42 7.42 -10.63
N HIS A 27 4.62 7.23 -11.16
CA HIS A 27 4.85 6.29 -12.28
C HIS A 27 5.19 4.86 -11.83
N GLY A 28 5.42 4.63 -10.53
CA GLY A 28 5.66 3.30 -9.96
C GLY A 28 7.00 2.65 -10.33
N HIS A 29 7.94 3.39 -10.92
CA HIS A 29 9.19 2.80 -11.47
C HIS A 29 10.10 2.27 -10.36
N PHE A 30 10.13 2.95 -9.21
CA PHE A 30 10.90 2.50 -8.05
C PHE A 30 10.21 1.34 -7.31
N ASP A 31 8.92 1.11 -7.55
CA ASP A 31 8.14 0.04 -6.96
C ASP A 31 8.19 -1.27 -7.78
N LEU A 32 8.71 -1.23 -9.02
CA LEU A 32 8.72 -2.40 -9.92
C LEU A 32 9.45 -3.61 -9.34
N ALA A 33 10.55 -3.40 -8.61
CA ALA A 33 11.26 -4.50 -7.96
C ALA A 33 10.40 -5.15 -6.85
N ALA A 34 9.61 -4.36 -6.12
CA ALA A 34 8.68 -4.88 -5.11
C ALA A 34 7.51 -5.63 -5.76
N TYR A 35 6.98 -5.13 -6.89
CA TYR A 35 5.96 -5.85 -7.65
C TYR A 35 6.48 -7.18 -8.19
N ASP A 36 7.70 -7.21 -8.74
CA ASP A 36 8.30 -8.44 -9.24
C ASP A 36 8.48 -9.48 -8.14
N ALA A 37 9.02 -9.08 -6.97
CA ALA A 37 9.14 -9.96 -5.81
C ALA A 37 7.77 -10.49 -5.32
N PHE A 38 6.73 -9.65 -5.31
CA PHE A 38 5.39 -10.09 -4.93
C PHE A 38 4.79 -11.07 -5.94
N LEU A 39 4.88 -10.77 -7.23
CA LEU A 39 4.27 -11.55 -8.31
C LEU A 39 5.01 -12.88 -8.57
N SER A 40 6.31 -12.92 -8.34
CA SER A 40 7.11 -14.16 -8.37
C SER A 40 6.91 -15.03 -7.14
N GLY A 41 6.35 -14.48 -6.06
CA GLY A 41 6.22 -15.16 -4.76
C GLY A 41 7.49 -15.13 -3.91
N ASP A 42 8.50 -14.37 -4.32
CA ASP A 42 9.78 -14.22 -3.61
C ASP A 42 9.73 -13.20 -2.45
N MET A 43 8.62 -12.47 -2.31
CA MET A 43 8.43 -11.51 -1.21
C MET A 43 8.25 -12.22 0.13
N SER A 44 9.10 -11.88 1.11
CA SER A 44 9.04 -12.43 2.48
C SER A 44 8.81 -11.36 3.53
N ASP A 45 8.01 -11.66 4.55
CA ASP A 45 7.87 -10.82 5.72
C ASP A 45 9.14 -10.85 6.58
N HIS A 46 9.71 -9.67 6.82
CA HIS A 46 10.83 -9.51 7.75
C HIS A 46 10.32 -9.02 9.09
N ALA A 47 10.21 -9.94 10.06
CA ALA A 47 9.94 -9.58 11.44
C ALA A 47 11.22 -9.03 12.09
N LEU A 48 11.09 -7.91 12.80
CA LEU A 48 12.15 -7.45 13.69
C LEU A 48 12.22 -8.36 14.91
N SER A 49 13.43 -8.70 15.35
CA SER A 49 13.60 -9.44 16.59
C SER A 49 13.21 -8.55 17.78
N GLU A 50 12.60 -9.15 18.80
CA GLU A 50 12.25 -8.45 20.04
C GLU A 50 13.47 -7.77 20.65
N GLU A 51 14.64 -8.43 20.61
CA GLU A 51 15.90 -7.87 21.09
C GLU A 51 16.30 -6.58 20.35
N SER A 52 16.14 -6.54 19.02
CA SER A 52 16.45 -5.33 18.23
C SER A 52 15.50 -4.18 18.55
N ILE A 53 14.22 -4.50 18.80
CA ILE A 53 13.21 -3.53 19.22
C ILE A 53 13.58 -2.96 20.60
N GLN A 54 13.87 -3.82 21.58
CA GLN A 54 14.24 -3.41 22.93
C GLN A 54 15.53 -2.58 22.95
N GLU A 55 16.52 -2.91 22.12
CA GLU A 55 17.76 -2.13 22.01
C GLU A 55 17.48 -0.72 21.48
N ALA A 56 16.70 -0.59 20.39
CA ALA A 56 16.35 0.71 19.83
C ALA A 56 15.58 1.60 20.83
N LEU A 57 14.66 0.99 21.60
CA LEU A 57 13.84 1.69 22.60
C LEU A 57 14.65 2.30 23.74
N LYS A 58 15.86 1.80 24.05
CA LYS A 58 16.73 2.39 25.09
C LYS A 58 17.10 3.85 24.82
N SER A 59 17.12 4.25 23.54
CA SER A 59 17.48 5.61 23.13
C SER A 59 16.29 6.58 23.12
N VAL A 60 15.06 6.09 23.29
CA VAL A 60 13.84 6.91 23.23
C VAL A 60 13.64 7.62 24.58
N PRO A 61 13.54 8.98 24.61
CA PRO A 61 13.32 9.72 25.84
C PRO A 61 11.95 9.41 26.45
N VAL A 62 11.91 9.08 27.74
CA VAL A 62 10.66 8.94 28.49
C VAL A 62 10.24 10.32 28.99
N ILE A 63 9.20 10.88 28.38
CA ILE A 63 8.58 12.14 28.82
C ILE A 63 7.47 11.80 29.82
N LYS A 64 7.46 12.49 30.96
CA LYS A 64 6.46 12.33 32.02
C LYS A 64 5.23 13.19 31.76
#